data_AF-A0A150RX88-F1
#
_entry.id   AF-A0A150RX88-F1
#
_cell.length_a   1.000
_cell.length_b   1.000
_cell.length_c   1.000
_cell.angle_alpha   90.00
_cell.angle_beta   90.00
_cell.angle_gamma   90.00
#
_symmetry.space_group_name_H-M   'P 1'
#
loop_
_entity.id
_entity.type
_entity.pdbx_description
1 polymer ?
#
loop_
_entity_poly.entity_id
_entity_poly.type
_entity_poly.pdbx_seq_one_letter_code
_entity_poly.pdbx_strand_id
1 'polypeptide(L)'
;MLITPTVASPAPPLGTLDANDASLGAEGWMAKLFDAIPFTPLFNVTGQPAMSLPLAETSAGLPIGVQLVGRYGAEDTLFRLAAQLEQALPWRARRAKAVIARHAGD
;
A
#
# COMPACT_ATOMS: atom_id res chain seq x y z
N MET A 1 6.89 -16.00 8.53
CA MET A 1 6.44 -14.60 8.44
C MET A 1 7.21 -13.98 7.30
N LEU A 2 6.52 -13.34 6.36
CA LEU A 2 7.15 -12.55 5.30
C LEU A 2 6.85 -11.07 5.57
N ILE A 3 7.85 -10.23 5.33
CA ILE A 3 7.75 -8.76 5.45
C ILE A 3 8.17 -8.17 4.11
N THR A 4 7.33 -7.28 3.56
CA THR A 4 7.60 -6.55 2.32
C THR A 4 7.14 -5.10 2.46
N PRO A 5 7.55 -4.18 1.58
CA PRO A 5 6.73 -2.99 1.32
C PRO A 5 5.31 -3.42 0.92
N THR A 6 4.30 -2.61 1.24
CA THR A 6 2.93 -2.90 0.77
C THR A 6 2.78 -2.63 -0.73
N VAL A 7 3.37 -1.54 -1.22
CA VAL A 7 3.36 -1.14 -2.64
C VAL A 7 4.77 -0.75 -3.08
N ALA A 8 5.02 -0.67 -4.39
CA ALA A 8 6.36 -0.45 -4.94
C ALA A 8 6.89 0.98 -4.74
N SER A 9 6.00 1.95 -4.63
CA SER A 9 6.34 3.37 -4.53
C SER A 9 5.35 4.13 -3.66
N PRO A 10 5.73 5.32 -3.15
CA PRO A 10 4.79 6.22 -2.49
C PRO A 10 3.62 6.60 -3.42
N ALA A 11 2.55 7.15 -2.83
CA ALA A 11 1.36 7.55 -3.57
C ALA A 11 1.73 8.39 -4.83
N PRO A 12 1.44 7.89 -6.04
CA PRO A 12 1.81 8.60 -7.26
C PRO A 12 0.91 9.83 -7.45
N PRO A 13 1.35 10.82 -8.26
CA PRO A 13 0.50 11.94 -8.64
C PRO A 13 -0.81 11.50 -9.30
N LEU A 14 -1.86 12.31 -9.16
CA LEU A 14 -3.13 12.09 -9.87
C LEU A 14 -2.90 12.02 -11.38
N GLY A 15 -3.65 11.14 -12.06
CA GLY A 15 -3.48 10.85 -13.48
C GLY A 15 -2.37 9.85 -13.82
N THR A 16 -1.50 9.48 -12.86
CA THR A 16 -0.46 8.47 -13.12
C THR A 16 -1.07 7.11 -13.46
N LEU A 17 -2.03 6.64 -12.67
CA LEU A 17 -2.80 5.41 -12.91
C LEU A 17 -4.12 5.74 -13.60
N ASP A 18 -4.04 6.20 -14.84
CA ASP A 18 -5.22 6.45 -15.68
C ASP A 18 -5.65 5.18 -16.41
N ALA A 19 -6.81 4.64 -16.04
CA ALA A 19 -7.40 3.46 -16.67
C ALA A 19 -8.08 3.78 -18.02
N ASN A 20 -8.30 5.07 -18.32
CA ASN A 20 -8.89 5.54 -19.58
C ASN A 20 -7.83 5.98 -20.59
N ASP A 21 -6.54 5.81 -20.27
CA ASP A 21 -5.45 6.09 -21.19
C ASP A 21 -5.63 5.28 -22.48
N ALA A 22 -6.05 5.95 -23.55
CA ALA A 22 -6.37 5.32 -24.83
C ALA A 22 -5.15 4.68 -25.51
N SER A 23 -3.93 4.97 -25.03
CA SER A 23 -2.71 4.31 -25.50
C SER A 23 -2.50 2.91 -24.89
N LEU A 24 -3.23 2.58 -23.81
CA LEU A 24 -3.09 1.30 -23.11
C LEU A 24 -4.23 0.34 -23.51
N GLY A 25 -3.84 -0.83 -24.02
CA GLY A 25 -4.72 -2.01 -24.02
C GLY A 25 -4.78 -2.67 -22.65
N ALA A 26 -5.63 -3.69 -22.50
CA ALA A 26 -5.81 -4.41 -21.23
C ALA A 26 -4.48 -4.96 -20.66
N GLU A 27 -3.62 -5.51 -21.50
CA GLU A 27 -2.30 -6.02 -21.08
C GLU A 27 -1.40 -4.89 -20.54
N GLY A 28 -1.33 -3.77 -21.26
CA GLY A 28 -0.54 -2.61 -20.82
C GLY A 28 -1.06 -2.01 -19.52
N TRP A 29 -2.38 -1.96 -19.33
CA TRP A 29 -2.99 -1.55 -18.07
C TRP A 29 -2.64 -2.51 -16.93
N MET A 30 -2.72 -3.82 -17.16
CA MET A 30 -2.38 -4.82 -16.14
C MET A 30 -0.91 -4.78 -15.76
N ALA A 31 0.00 -4.62 -16.73
CA ALA A 31 1.43 -4.44 -16.45
C ALA A 31 1.68 -3.21 -15.57
N LYS A 32 1.11 -2.07 -15.94
CA LYS A 32 1.21 -0.81 -15.19
C LYS A 32 0.65 -0.93 -13.76
N LEU A 33 -0.45 -1.65 -13.58
CA LEU A 33 -1.00 -1.93 -12.27
C LEU A 33 -0.07 -2.82 -11.44
N PHE A 34 0.43 -3.92 -11.99
CA PHE A 34 1.29 -4.83 -11.25
C PHE A 34 2.66 -4.24 -10.91
N ASP A 35 3.15 -3.29 -11.70
CA ASP A 35 4.31 -2.48 -11.32
C ASP A 35 4.04 -1.61 -10.08
N ALA A 36 2.81 -1.11 -9.92
CA ALA A 36 2.43 -0.29 -8.76
C ALA A 36 2.19 -1.13 -7.49
N ILE A 37 1.59 -2.31 -7.64
CA ILE A 37 1.20 -3.20 -6.53
C ILE A 37 1.82 -4.61 -6.63
N PRO A 38 3.16 -4.77 -6.78
CA PRO A 38 3.74 -6.08 -7.07
C PRO A 38 3.64 -7.06 -5.90
N PHE A 39 3.40 -6.57 -4.67
CA PHE A 39 3.51 -7.36 -3.46
C PHE A 39 2.19 -7.86 -2.89
N THR A 40 1.03 -7.34 -3.31
CA THR A 40 -0.28 -7.70 -2.70
C THR A 40 -1.08 -8.76 -3.46
N PRO A 41 -1.10 -8.82 -4.80
CA PRO A 41 -1.98 -9.72 -5.54
C PRO A 41 -1.72 -11.20 -5.27
N LEU A 42 -0.47 -11.57 -5.00
CA LEU A 42 -0.12 -12.95 -4.66
C LEU A 42 -0.96 -13.48 -3.51
N PHE A 43 -1.19 -12.67 -2.47
CA PHE A 43 -1.90 -13.09 -1.26
C PHE A 43 -3.42 -13.12 -1.43
N ASN A 44 -3.96 -12.39 -2.42
CA ASN A 44 -5.35 -12.57 -2.85
C ASN A 44 -5.55 -13.96 -3.46
N VAL A 45 -4.56 -14.46 -4.21
CA VAL A 45 -4.62 -15.76 -4.89
C VAL A 45 -4.36 -16.90 -3.91
N THR A 46 -3.35 -16.77 -3.04
CA THR A 46 -3.00 -17.85 -2.09
C THR A 46 -3.90 -17.88 -0.85
N GLY A 47 -4.65 -16.82 -0.58
CA GLY A 47 -5.54 -16.70 0.57
C GLY A 47 -4.82 -16.60 1.91
N GLN A 48 -3.50 -16.36 1.92
CA GLN A 48 -2.77 -16.11 3.16
C GLN A 48 -3.21 -14.77 3.76
N PRO A 49 -3.36 -14.69 5.09
CA PRO A 49 -3.66 -13.42 5.73
C PRO A 49 -2.47 -12.48 5.57
N ALA A 50 -2.76 -11.25 5.15
CA ALA A 50 -1.80 -10.17 5.00
C ALA A 50 -2.37 -8.88 5.58
N MET A 51 -1.53 -8.05 6.19
CA MET A 51 -1.93 -6.73 6.70
C MET A 51 -0.88 -5.68 6.35
N SER A 52 -1.32 -4.44 6.14
CA SER A 52 -0.45 -3.27 5.95
C SER A 52 -0.44 -2.41 7.21
N LEU A 53 0.76 -2.05 7.68
CA LEU A 53 0.96 -1.13 8.81
C LEU A 53 1.67 0.15 8.36
N PRO A 54 1.25 1.34 8.82
CA PRO A 54 1.83 2.63 8.41
C PRO A 54 3.10 2.96 9.23
N LEU A 55 4.15 2.16 9.06
CA LEU A 55 5.33 2.24 9.93
C LEU A 55 6.29 3.38 9.57
N ALA A 56 6.26 3.87 8.32
CA ALA A 56 7.18 4.89 7.83
C ALA A 56 6.48 5.99 7.01
N GLU A 57 7.21 7.06 6.73
CA GLU A 57 6.81 8.14 5.83
C GLU A 57 8.00 8.50 4.94
N THR A 58 7.74 9.01 3.74
CA THR A 58 8.78 9.61 2.90
C THR A 58 9.26 10.92 3.52
N SER A 59 10.39 11.45 3.03
CA SER A 59 10.84 12.81 3.39
C SER A 59 9.84 13.91 3.03
N ALA A 60 8.91 13.65 2.10
CA ALA A 60 7.81 14.54 1.74
C ALA A 60 6.55 14.36 2.62
N GLY A 61 6.57 13.43 3.59
CA GLY A 61 5.45 13.14 4.48
C GLY A 61 4.35 12.28 3.85
N LEU A 62 4.66 11.49 2.82
CA LEU A 62 3.74 10.49 2.28
C LEU A 62 3.86 9.18 3.08
N PRO A 63 2.76 8.55 3.52
CA PRO A 63 2.82 7.28 4.23
C PRO A 63 3.48 6.15 3.42
N ILE A 64 4.27 5.32 4.09
CA ILE A 64 4.86 4.09 3.55
C ILE A 64 4.32 2.90 4.36
N GLY A 65 3.59 2.02 3.69
CA GLY A 65 3.04 0.80 4.28
C GLY A 65 4.05 -0.34 4.31
N VAL A 66 4.13 -1.05 5.43
CA VAL A 66 4.84 -2.33 5.58
C VAL A 66 3.83 -3.45 5.63
N GLN A 67 3.93 -4.40 4.70
CA GLN A 67 3.06 -5.56 4.62
C GLN A 67 3.65 -6.72 5.41
N LEU A 68 2.84 -7.32 6.28
CA LEU A 68 3.15 -8.53 7.02
C LEU A 68 2.26 -9.66 6.51
N VAL A 69 2.85 -10.82 6.23
CA VAL A 69 2.13 -11.97 5.68
C VAL A 69 2.34 -13.21 6.55
N GLY A 70 1.23 -13.77 6.98
CA GLY A 70 1.16 -14.96 7.82
C GLY A 70 1.15 -16.26 7.02
N ARG A 71 1.18 -17.37 7.75
CA ARG A 71 0.70 -18.66 7.21
C ARG A 71 -0.81 -18.60 7.09
N TYR A 72 -1.39 -19.47 6.28
CA TYR A 72 -2.85 -19.62 6.18
C TYR A 72 -3.47 -19.81 7.59
N GLY A 73 -4.50 -19.03 7.93
CA GLY A 73 -5.17 -19.07 9.23
C GLY A 73 -4.36 -18.54 10.43
N ALA A 74 -3.27 -17.79 10.21
CA ALA A 74 -2.40 -17.27 11.27
C ALA A 74 -2.60 -15.76 11.57
N GLU A 75 -3.84 -15.28 11.48
CA GLU A 75 -4.23 -13.90 11.80
C GLU A 75 -3.85 -13.50 13.23
N ASP A 76 -3.96 -14.44 14.18
CA ASP A 76 -3.58 -14.27 15.59
C ASP A 76 -2.13 -13.77 15.74
N THR A 77 -1.24 -14.33 14.92
CA THR A 77 0.19 -14.04 14.90
C THR A 77 0.45 -12.68 14.27
N LEU A 78 -0.30 -12.32 13.23
CA LEU A 78 -0.23 -10.99 12.62
C LEU A 78 -0.68 -9.92 13.60
N PHE A 79 -1.82 -10.09 14.28
CA PHE A 79 -2.30 -9.11 15.26
C PHE A 79 -1.36 -8.96 16.46
N ARG A 80 -0.78 -10.05 16.97
CA ARG A 80 0.24 -9.96 18.03
C ARG A 80 1.47 -9.16 17.59
N LEU A 81 1.97 -9.41 16.38
CA LEU A 81 3.11 -8.66 15.84
C LEU A 81 2.75 -7.19 15.59
N ALA A 82 1.56 -6.92 15.05
CA ALA A 82 1.08 -5.56 14.82
C ALA A 82 0.99 -4.76 16.13
N ALA A 83 0.49 -5.37 17.22
CA ALA A 83 0.44 -4.71 18.53
C ALA A 83 1.84 -4.35 19.05
N GLN A 84 2.82 -5.25 18.89
CA GLN A 84 4.21 -4.95 19.27
C GLN A 84 4.79 -3.81 18.42
N LEU A 85 4.53 -3.82 17.10
CA LEU A 85 4.99 -2.78 16.19
C LEU A 85 4.30 -1.44 16.45
N GLU A 86 3.01 -1.43 16.83
CA GLU A 86 2.29 -0.21 17.21
C GLU A 86 2.88 0.44 18.46
N GLN A 87 3.32 -0.37 19.43
CA GLN A 87 4.00 0.12 20.63
C GLN A 87 5.41 0.62 20.33
N ALA A 88 6.16 -0.09 19.48
CA ALA A 88 7.54 0.26 19.15
C ALA A 88 7.66 1.45 18.18
N LEU A 89 6.71 1.58 17.24
CA LEU A 89 6.70 2.58 16.17
C LEU A 89 5.32 3.26 16.09
N PRO A 90 4.91 4.02 17.11
CA PRO A 90 3.55 4.57 17.16
C PRO A 90 3.26 5.49 15.98
N TRP A 91 2.15 5.23 15.29
CA TRP A 91 1.66 6.03 14.15
C TRP A 91 0.40 6.84 14.47
N ARG A 92 -0.23 6.61 15.64
CA ARG A 92 -1.52 7.23 16.02
C ARG A 92 -1.54 8.77 15.97
N ALA A 93 -0.40 9.40 16.24
CA ALA A 93 -0.28 10.86 16.23
C ALA A 93 -0.06 11.44 14.82
N ARG A 94 0.29 10.61 13.82
CA ARG A 94 0.50 11.06 12.45
C ARG A 94 -0.85 11.39 11.82
N ARG A 95 -0.96 12.58 11.23
CA ARG A 95 -2.19 13.07 10.60
C ARG A 95 -1.88 13.55 9.20
N ALA A 96 -2.75 13.17 8.25
CA ALA A 96 -2.67 13.70 6.90
C ALA A 96 -2.81 15.22 6.91
N LYS A 97 -1.97 15.89 6.12
CA LYS A 97 -2.20 17.30 5.79
C LYS A 97 -3.41 17.36 4.86
N ALA A 98 -4.36 18.24 5.13
CA ALA A 98 -5.51 18.42 4.25
C ALA A 98 -5.04 18.83 2.85
N VAL A 99 -5.38 18.03 1.84
CA VAL A 99 -5.13 18.35 0.43
C VAL A 99 -6.45 18.81 -0.16
N ILE A 100 -6.58 20.10 -0.47
CA ILE A 100 -7.70 20.62 -1.26
C ILE A 100 -7.31 20.45 -2.73
N ALA A 101 -7.82 19.40 -3.37
CA ALA A 101 -7.67 19.23 -4.80
C ALA A 101 -8.46 20.36 -5.50
N ARG A 102 -7.75 21.25 -6.19
CA ARG A 102 -8.39 22.19 -7.12
C ARG A 102 -8.57 21.46 -8.44
N HIS A 103 -9.81 21.40 -8.94
CA HIS A 103 -10.08 20.87 -10.26
C HIS A 103 -9.46 21.82 -11.30
N ALA A 104 -8.66 21.29 -12.23
CA ALA A 104 -8.12 22.08 -13.32
C ALA A 104 -9.24 22.30 -14.35
N GLY A 105 -10.07 23.31 -14.12
CA GLY A 105 -11.20 23.67 -14.98
C GLY A 105 -11.86 25.02 -14.68
N ASP A 106 -11.26 25.85 -13.82
CA ASP A 106 -11.68 27.24 -13.55
C ASP A 106 -10.82 28.23 -14.35
#